data_AF-A0A2D6JIN2-F1
#
_entry.id   AF-A0A2D6JIN2-F1
#
_cell.length_a   1.000
_cell.length_b   1.000
_cell.length_c   1.000
_cell.angle_alpha   90.00
_cell.angle_beta   90.00
_cell.angle_gamma   90.00
#
_symmetry.space_group_name_H-M   'P 1'
#
loop_
_entity.id
_entity.type
_entity.pdbx_description
1 polymer ?
#
loop_
_entity_poly.entity_id
_entity_poly.type
_entity_poly.pdbx_seq_one_letter_code
_entity_poly.pdbx_strand_id
1 'polypeptide(L)' 'MAKQSAAELWDIVILAAEKGWKVNFRFEDGTEFENAYITQIDEENQAYILERVGERHLKPKLAYHKDVIAAKLHW' A
#
# COMPACT_ATOMS: atom_id res chain seq x y z
N MET A 1 -11.23 8.63 14.36
CA MET A 1 -11.19 7.38 13.59
C MET A 1 -10.18 6.47 14.27
N ALA A 2 -10.52 5.20 14.53
CA ALA A 2 -9.58 4.26 15.14
C ALA A 2 -8.42 3.97 14.16
N LYS A 3 -7.18 3.90 14.66
CA LYS A 3 -6.02 3.46 13.87
C LYS A 3 -6.22 1.96 13.58
N GLN A 4 -6.11 1.54 12.32
CA GLN A 4 -6.11 0.11 11.97
C GLN A 4 -4.88 -0.55 12.62
N SER A 5 -5.01 -1.80 13.03
CA SER A 5 -3.86 -2.53 13.58
C SER A 5 -2.84 -2.83 12.48
N ALA A 6 -1.57 -2.99 12.86
CA ALA A 6 -0.51 -3.33 11.92
C ALA A 6 -0.75 -4.67 11.20
N ALA A 7 -1.38 -5.64 11.86
CA ALA A 7 -1.74 -6.92 11.25
C ALA A 7 -2.81 -6.75 10.16
N GLU A 8 -3.90 -6.03 10.46
CA GLU A 8 -4.96 -5.77 9.47
C GLU A 8 -4.46 -5.02 8.24
N LEU A 9 -3.55 -4.06 8.43
CA LEU A 9 -2.94 -3.33 7.32
C LEU A 9 -2.08 -4.25 6.45
N TRP A 10 -1.37 -5.19 7.06
CA TRP A 10 -0.50 -6.12 6.33
C TRP A 10 -1.32 -7.13 5.53
N ASP A 11 -2.40 -7.64 6.11
CA ASP A 11 -3.32 -8.54 5.41
C ASP A 11 -3.90 -7.89 4.16
N ILE A 12 -4.22 -6.58 4.22
CA ILE A 12 -4.68 -5.81 3.05
C ILE A 12 -3.59 -5.73 1.98
N VAL A 13 -2.33 -5.49 2.37
CA VAL A 13 -1.18 -5.43 1.45
C VAL A 13 -1.00 -6.76 0.73
N ILE A 14 -0.93 -7.87 1.48
CA ILE A 14 -0.76 -9.21 0.90
C ILE A 14 -1.92 -9.52 -0.04
N LEU A 15 -3.16 -9.34 0.41
CA LEU A 15 -4.35 -9.63 -0.39
C LEU A 15 -4.40 -8.80 -1.67
N ALA A 16 -4.08 -7.50 -1.59
CA ALA A 16 -4.06 -6.64 -2.76
C ALA A 16 -3.00 -7.04 -3.78
N ALA A 17 -1.80 -7.41 -3.33
CA ALA A 17 -0.74 -7.86 -4.22
C ALA A 17 -1.08 -9.20 -4.89
N GLU A 18 -1.62 -10.16 -4.14
CA GLU A 18 -2.01 -11.47 -4.67
C GLU A 18 -3.14 -11.36 -5.71
N LYS A 19 -4.11 -10.47 -5.48
CA LYS A 19 -5.28 -10.30 -6.35
C LYS A 19 -5.07 -9.27 -7.45
N GLY A 20 -3.97 -8.51 -7.41
CA GLY A 20 -3.78 -7.36 -8.28
C GLY A 20 -4.87 -6.31 -8.09
N TRP A 21 -5.33 -6.08 -6.85
CA TRP A 21 -6.34 -5.08 -6.53
C TRP A 21 -5.71 -3.72 -6.24
N LYS A 22 -6.52 -2.67 -6.39
CA LYS A 22 -6.08 -1.31 -6.08
C LYS A 22 -6.22 -1.07 -4.59
N VAL A 23 -5.36 -0.22 -4.04
CA VAL A 23 -5.38 0.15 -2.64
C VAL A 23 -5.19 1.65 -2.50
N ASN A 24 -5.92 2.23 -1.57
CA ASN A 24 -5.66 3.58 -1.09
C ASN A 24 -4.87 3.50 0.22
N PHE A 25 -3.74 4.17 0.27
CA PHE A 25 -2.84 4.23 1.43
C PHE A 25 -2.81 5.64 2.02
N ARG A 26 -2.72 5.71 3.35
CA ARG A 26 -2.33 6.91 4.09
C ARG A 26 -1.11 6.60 4.96
N PHE A 27 -0.12 7.47 4.89
CA PHE A 27 1.15 7.35 5.60
C PHE A 27 1.22 8.29 6.82
N GLU A 28 2.14 8.01 7.75
CA GLU A 28 2.38 8.85 8.94
C GLU A 28 2.82 10.28 8.60
N ASP A 29 3.52 10.47 7.48
CA ASP A 29 3.96 11.77 6.98
C ASP A 29 2.82 12.63 6.36
N GLY A 30 1.59 12.10 6.35
CA GLY A 30 0.43 12.74 5.74
C GLY A 30 0.28 12.50 4.25
N THR A 31 1.20 11.77 3.62
CA THR A 31 1.08 11.38 2.21
C THR A 31 -0.11 10.46 2.01
N GLU A 32 -0.86 10.70 0.93
CA GLU A 32 -1.91 9.80 0.45
C GLU A 32 -1.55 9.24 -0.93
N PHE A 33 -1.82 7.95 -1.11
CA PHE A 33 -1.66 7.25 -2.39
C PHE A 33 -2.99 6.61 -2.73
N GLU A 34 -3.64 7.08 -3.79
CA GLU A 34 -4.91 6.55 -4.24
C GLU A 34 -4.72 5.62 -5.43
N ASN A 35 -5.59 4.61 -5.55
CA ASN A 35 -5.67 3.68 -6.67
C ASN A 35 -4.31 3.06 -7.03
N ALA A 36 -3.53 2.66 -6.02
CA ALA A 36 -2.20 2.10 -6.20
C ALA A 36 -2.26 0.58 -6.33
N TYR A 37 -1.45 0.02 -7.23
CA TYR A 37 -1.14 -1.40 -7.28
C TYR A 37 0.12 -1.69 -6.48
N ILE A 38 0.18 -2.90 -5.94
CA ILE A 38 1.37 -3.45 -5.31
C ILE A 38 2.01 -4.40 -6.31
N THR A 39 3.19 -4.06 -6.82
CA THR A 39 3.85 -4.83 -7.88
C THR A 39 4.94 -5.76 -7.36
N GLN A 40 5.49 -5.48 -6.18
CA GLN A 40 6.49 -6.30 -5.52
C GLN A 40 6.36 -6.17 -4.00
N ILE A 41 6.58 -7.27 -3.29
CA ILE A 41 6.63 -7.34 -1.83
C ILE A 41 7.97 -7.94 -1.41
N ASP A 42 8.53 -7.37 -0.35
CA ASP A 42 9.60 -7.93 0.46
C ASP A 42 9.04 -8.17 1.87
N GLU A 43 8.68 -9.42 2.16
CA GLU A 43 8.06 -9.79 3.44
C GLU A 43 9.05 -9.72 4.60
N GLU A 44 10.34 -9.98 4.37
CA GLU A 44 11.38 -9.95 5.40
C GLU A 44 11.57 -8.53 5.95
N ASN A 45 11.57 -7.54 5.06
CA ASN A 45 11.68 -6.12 5.43
C ASN A 45 10.33 -5.42 5.60
N GLN A 46 9.21 -6.13 5.43
CA GLN A 46 7.85 -5.58 5.38
C GLN A 46 7.76 -4.33 4.48
N ALA A 47 8.28 -4.45 3.27
CA ALA A 47 8.35 -3.37 2.30
C ALA A 47 7.69 -3.76 0.98
N TYR A 48 7.21 -2.78 0.22
CA TYR A 48 6.51 -3.03 -1.03
C TYR A 48 6.56 -1.85 -2.00
N ILE A 49 6.41 -2.16 -3.29
CA ILE A 49 6.41 -1.16 -4.37
C ILE A 49 4.98 -0.79 -4.75
N LEU A 50 4.69 0.51 -4.71
CA LEU A 50 3.42 1.10 -5.09
C LEU A 50 3.51 1.77 -6.46
N GLU A 51 2.59 1.42 -7.35
CA GLU A 51 2.43 2.03 -8.67
C GLU A 51 1.02 2.61 -8.86
N ARG A 52 0.93 3.87 -9.29
CA ARG A 52 -0.37 4.53 -9.51
C ARG A 52 -0.94 4.20 -10.89
N VAL A 53 -2.23 3.93 -10.93
CA VAL A 53 -2.97 3.69 -12.19
C VAL A 53 -2.95 4.95 -13.06
N GLY A 54 -2.54 4.83 -14.33
CA GLY A 54 -2.55 5.95 -15.28
C GLY A 54 -1.35 6.89 -15.19
N GLU A 55 -0.51 6.75 -14.16
CA GLU A 55 0.69 7.57 -13.95
C GLU A 55 1.98 6.78 -14.15
N ARG A 56 2.06 5.95 -15.20
CA ARG A 56 3.25 5.12 -15.53
C ARG A 56 4.54 5.93 -15.78
N HIS A 57 4.43 7.24 -15.95
CA HIS A 57 5.56 8.16 -16.09
C HIS A 57 6.16 8.56 -14.74
N LEU A 58 5.44 8.34 -13.63
CA LEU A 58 5.94 8.55 -12.29
C LEU A 58 6.73 7.32 -11.83
N LYS A 59 7.79 7.58 -11.05
CA LYS A 59 8.59 6.50 -10.47
C LYS A 59 7.74 5.72 -9.45
N PRO A 60 7.82 4.38 -9.45
CA PRO A 60 7.24 3.57 -8.39
C PRO A 60 7.73 4.02 -7.01
N LYS A 61 6.85 3.99 -6.01
CA LYS A 61 7.19 4.37 -4.63
C LYS A 61 7.49 3.12 -3.82
N LEU A 62 8.66 3.08 -3.18
CA LEU A 62 8.93 2.13 -2.10
C LEU A 62 8.19 2.60 -0.85
N ALA A 63 7.40 1.71 -0.26
CA ALA A 63 6.67 1.92 0.98
C ALA A 63 7.11 0.88 2.01
N TYR A 64 7.27 1.30 3.26
CA TYR A 64 7.48 0.40 4.39
C TYR A 64 6.19 0.31 5.19
N HIS A 65 5.84 -0.90 5.59
CA HIS A 65 4.60 -1.18 6.31
C HIS A 65 4.45 -0.37 7.60
N LYS A 66 5.54 -0.21 8.34
CA LYS A 66 5.60 0.57 9.59
C LYS A 66 5.15 2.02 9.44
N ASP A 67 5.23 2.59 8.23
CA ASP A 67 4.91 3.99 7.97
C ASP A 67 3.44 4.17 7.55
N VAL A 68 2.67 3.08 7.45
CA VAL A 68 1.27 3.09 7.00
C VAL A 68 0.32 3.13 8.20
N ILE A 69 -0.65 4.05 8.14
CA ILE A 69 -1.66 4.21 9.19
C ILE A 69 -3.06 3.81 8.75
N ALA A 70 -3.32 3.78 7.45
CA ALA A 70 -4.56 3.31 6.89
C ALA A 70 -4.35 2.71 5.49
N ALA A 71 -5.06 1.63 5.21
CA ALA A 71 -5.13 1.01 3.91
C ALA A 71 -6.58 0.60 3.62
N LYS A 72 -7.06 0.87 2.41
CA LYS A 72 -8.41 0.51 1.97
C LYS A 72 -8.38 -0.09 0.58
N LEU A 73 -8.87 -1.32 0.47
CA LEU A 73 -9.05 -1.99 -0.82
C LEU A 73 -10.05 -1.23 -1.70
N HIS A 74 -9.68 -1.09 -2.96
CA HIS A 74 -10.52 -0.62 -4.04
C HIS A 74 -10.54 -1.71 -5.14
N TRP A 75 -11.74 -2.09 -5.55
CA TRP A 75 -12.02 -3.14 -6.52
C TRP A 75 -12.27 -2.52 -7.89
#